data_AF-G0QNF8-F1
#
_entry.id   AF-G0QNF8-F1
#
_cell.length_a   1.000
_cell.length_b   1.000
_cell.length_c   1.000
_cell.angle_alpha   90.00
_cell.angle_beta   90.00
_cell.angle_gamma   90.00
#
_symmetry.space_group_name_H-M   'P 1'
#
loop_
_entity.id
_entity.type
_entity.pdbx_description
1 polymer ?
#
loop_
_entity_poly.entity_id
_entity_poly.type
_entity_poly.pdbx_seq_one_letter_code
_entity_poly.pdbx_strand_id
1 'polypeptide(L)'
;MKIVNFADKMNKNHLNSLKKENDILQKVQGDYVVRSVYTFTHEQYICFVMEYMVGGDLGNIISTYGVLSEEMGRFYISEIILAVSSLHQIGIIHRDLKPDNLLLDSNGHLKLTDFGLSDMGFESRKINQQKIEDF
;
A
#
# COMPACT_ATOMS: atom_id res chain seq x y z
N MET A 1 -8.95 -7.83 7.37
CA MET A 1 -8.82 -6.95 8.55
C MET A 1 -7.38 -6.99 9.01
N LYS A 2 -6.75 -5.83 9.23
CA LYS A 2 -5.38 -5.71 9.75
C LYS A 2 -5.45 -5.19 11.18
N ILE A 3 -4.75 -5.84 12.10
CA ILE A 3 -4.71 -5.51 13.54
C ILE A 3 -3.26 -5.25 13.92
N VAL A 4 -2.96 -4.08 14.48
CA VAL A 4 -1.60 -3.71 14.88
C VAL A 4 -1.57 -3.32 16.34
N ASN A 5 -0.73 -3.99 17.14
CA ASN A 5 -0.46 -3.62 18.53
C ASN A 5 0.50 -2.43 18.58
N PHE A 6 0.07 -1.33 19.21
CA PHE A 6 0.93 -0.15 19.41
C PHE A 6 1.59 -0.08 20.79
N ALA A 7 1.20 -0.92 21.75
CA ALA A 7 1.85 -1.00 23.06
C ALA A 7 3.17 -1.76 23.02
N ASP A 8 3.29 -2.81 22.20
CA ASP A 8 4.53 -3.60 22.05
C ASP A 8 5.71 -2.77 21.51
N LYS A 9 5.41 -1.62 20.88
CA LYS A 9 6.39 -0.72 20.27
C LYS A 9 6.10 0.72 20.66
N MET A 10 6.21 1.04 21.94
CA MET A 10 6.21 2.41 22.52
C MET A 10 7.42 3.26 22.05
N ASN A 11 7.60 3.35 20.74
CA ASN A 11 8.51 4.28 20.10
C ASN A 11 7.64 5.25 19.30
N LYS A 12 7.74 6.56 19.58
CA LYS A 12 6.94 7.62 18.92
C LYS A 12 6.93 7.48 17.39
N ASN A 13 8.02 6.94 16.83
CA ASN A 13 8.17 6.65 15.42
C ASN A 13 7.13 5.65 14.87
N HIS A 14 6.76 4.62 15.63
CA HIS A 14 5.79 3.60 15.19
C HIS A 14 4.35 4.12 15.20
N LEU A 15 3.99 4.91 16.22
CA LEU A 15 2.72 5.63 16.25
C LEU A 15 2.60 6.60 15.07
N ASN A 16 3.69 7.28 14.72
CA ASN A 16 3.73 8.16 13.56
C ASN A 16 3.58 7.39 12.24
N SER A 17 4.20 6.20 12.10
CA SER A 17 4.02 5.39 10.89
C SER A 17 2.58 4.90 10.74
N LEU A 18 1.91 4.51 11.83
CA LEU A 18 0.51 4.07 11.78
C LEU A 18 -0.46 5.21 11.42
N LYS A 19 -0.20 6.42 11.93
CA LYS A 19 -0.97 7.61 11.52
C LYS A 19 -0.78 7.91 10.03
N LYS A 20 0.47 7.88 9.55
CA LYS A 20 0.77 8.07 8.12
C LYS A 20 0.09 7.01 7.25
N GLU A 21 0.13 5.75 7.65
CA GLU A 21 -0.54 4.65 6.94
C GLU A 21 -2.05 4.90 6.86
N ASN A 22 -2.69 5.26 7.98
CA ASN A 22 -4.11 5.60 7.97
C ASN A 22 -4.41 6.79 7.07
N ASP A 23 -3.61 7.86 7.12
CA ASP A 23 -3.81 9.04 6.27
C ASP A 23 -3.69 8.70 4.77
N ILE A 24 -2.75 7.81 4.41
CA ILE A 24 -2.59 7.31 3.04
C ILE A 24 -3.82 6.49 2.66
N LEU A 25 -4.23 5.51 3.47
CA LEU A 25 -5.38 4.65 3.19
C LEU A 25 -6.70 5.43 3.05
N GLN A 26 -6.83 6.58 3.71
CA GLN A 26 -7.99 7.46 3.56
C GLN A 26 -7.94 8.31 2.28
N LYS A 27 -6.74 8.68 1.82
CA LYS A 27 -6.53 9.47 0.59
C LYS A 27 -6.58 8.64 -0.68
N VAL A 28 -6.10 7.40 -0.61
CA VAL A 28 -6.03 6.53 -1.77
C VAL A 28 -7.39 5.88 -1.97
N GLN A 29 -8.06 6.27 -3.04
CA GLN A 29 -9.30 5.67 -3.51
C GLN A 29 -9.12 5.28 -4.98
N GLY A 30 -9.51 4.06 -5.33
CA GLY A 30 -9.43 3.58 -6.70
C GLY A 30 -9.32 2.07 -6.79
N ASP A 31 -9.30 1.57 -8.02
CA ASP A 31 -9.37 0.14 -8.31
C ASP A 31 -8.08 -0.61 -7.99
N TYR A 32 -6.96 0.08 -7.79
CA TYR A 32 -5.64 -0.53 -7.67
C TYR A 32 -5.07 -0.60 -6.25
N VAL A 33 -5.83 -0.16 -5.25
CA VAL A 33 -5.39 -0.17 -3.84
C VAL A 33 -6.48 -0.73 -2.97
N VAL A 34 -6.10 -1.59 -2.03
CA VAL A 34 -7.03 -2.21 -1.10
C VAL A 34 -7.66 -1.13 -0.24
N ARG A 35 -8.97 -0.97 -0.39
CA ARG A 35 -9.76 0.04 0.31
C ARG A 35 -9.85 -0.27 1.80
N SER A 36 -9.47 0.69 2.62
CA SER A 36 -9.86 0.72 4.03
C SER A 36 -11.30 1.23 4.14
N VAL A 37 -12.21 0.36 4.56
CA VAL A 37 -13.63 0.66 4.75
C VAL A 37 -13.85 1.42 6.05
N TYR A 38 -13.12 1.05 7.10
CA TYR A 38 -13.24 1.66 8.42
C TYR A 38 -11.96 1.46 9.22
N THR A 39 -11.55 2.48 9.98
CA THR A 39 -10.43 2.39 10.92
C THR A 39 -10.92 2.75 12.31
N PHE A 40 -10.56 1.95 13.31
CA PHE A 40 -10.87 2.23 14.72
C PHE A 40 -9.76 1.74 15.64
N THR A 41 -9.82 2.20 16.90
CA THR A 41 -8.92 1.74 17.95
C THR A 41 -9.69 0.92 18.98
N HIS A 42 -9.04 -0.09 19.54
CA HIS A 42 -9.58 -0.86 20.65
C HIS A 42 -8.43 -1.22 21.59
N GLU A 43 -8.49 -0.73 22.83
CA GLU A 43 -7.40 -0.85 23.80
C GLU A 43 -6.04 -0.39 23.23
N GLN A 44 -5.11 -1.32 23.03
CA GLN A 44 -3.75 -1.12 22.51
C GLN A 44 -3.62 -1.45 21.02
N TYR A 45 -4.73 -1.59 20.30
CA TYR A 45 -4.75 -1.97 18.89
C TYR A 45 -5.34 -0.88 18.00
N ILE A 46 -4.73 -0.71 16.82
CA ILE A 46 -5.36 -0.06 15.67
C ILE A 46 -5.85 -1.14 14.71
N CYS A 47 -7.12 -1.03 14.33
CA CYS A 47 -7.84 -2.00 13.52
C CYS A 47 -8.25 -1.35 12.19
N PHE A 48 -7.78 -1.92 11.09
CA PHE A 48 -8.20 -1.53 9.74
C PHE A 48 -9.14 -2.60 9.18
N VAL A 49 -10.41 -2.22 9.00
CA VAL A 49 -11.41 -2.99 8.27
C VAL A 49 -11.21 -2.68 6.79
N MET A 50 -10.80 -3.68 6.04
CA MET A 50 -10.43 -3.54 4.63
C MET A 50 -11.35 -4.41 3.78
N GLU A 51 -11.47 -4.08 2.50
CA GLU A 51 -12.10 -5.00 1.55
C GLU A 51 -11.39 -6.36 1.54
N TYR A 52 -12.14 -7.42 1.32
CA TYR A 52 -11.61 -8.77 1.35
C TYR A 52 -11.10 -9.18 -0.04
N MET A 53 -9.82 -9.52 -0.10
CA MET A 53 -9.14 -9.96 -1.31
C MET A 53 -9.09 -11.48 -1.33
N VAL A 54 -10.10 -12.11 -1.94
CA VAL A 54 -10.30 -13.56 -1.89
C VAL A 54 -9.22 -14.36 -2.61
N GLY A 55 -8.54 -13.76 -3.60
CA GLY A 55 -7.48 -14.41 -4.37
C GLY A 55 -6.14 -14.53 -3.63
N GLY A 56 -6.03 -13.98 -2.41
CA GLY A 56 -4.78 -13.98 -1.65
C GLY A 56 -3.72 -13.07 -2.27
N ASP A 57 -2.45 -13.26 -1.89
CA ASP A 57 -1.31 -12.52 -2.43
C ASP A 57 -0.65 -13.23 -3.63
N LEU A 58 -0.05 -12.42 -4.50
CA LEU A 58 0.67 -12.90 -5.68
C LEU A 58 1.89 -13.77 -5.30
N GLY A 59 2.47 -13.57 -4.12
CA GLY A 59 3.58 -14.39 -3.60
C GLY A 59 3.20 -15.85 -3.45
N ASN A 60 2.04 -16.12 -2.84
CA ASN A 60 1.48 -17.46 -2.72
C ASN A 60 1.18 -18.10 -4.08
N ILE A 61 0.71 -17.32 -5.04
CA ILE A 61 0.46 -17.81 -6.42
C ILE A 61 1.78 -18.19 -7.09
N ILE A 62 2.79 -17.33 -7.05
CA ILE A 62 4.12 -17.63 -7.60
C ILE A 62 4.73 -18.85 -6.91
N SER A 63 4.59 -18.96 -5.59
CA SER A 63 5.07 -20.12 -4.83
C SER A 63 4.37 -21.42 -5.25
N THR A 64 3.07 -21.36 -5.52
CA THR A 64 2.25 -22.54 -5.86
C THR A 64 2.47 -23.00 -7.30
N TYR A 65 2.50 -22.06 -8.26
CA TYR A 65 2.59 -22.36 -9.69
C TYR A 65 4.02 -22.32 -10.24
N GLY A 66 4.97 -21.81 -9.46
CA GLY A 66 6.34 -21.58 -9.90
C GLY A 66 6.43 -20.38 -10.86
N VAL A 67 6.75 -20.66 -12.12
CA VAL A 67 6.93 -19.60 -13.13
C VAL A 67 5.59 -19.31 -13.80
N LEU A 68 5.15 -18.06 -13.73
CA LEU A 68 3.96 -17.60 -14.46
C LEU A 68 4.21 -17.64 -15.96
N SER A 69 3.16 -17.92 -16.74
CA SER A 69 3.23 -17.80 -18.21
C SER A 69 3.53 -16.35 -18.60
N GLU A 70 4.12 -16.15 -19.80
CA GLU A 70 4.41 -14.80 -20.29
C GLU A 70 3.16 -13.92 -20.35
N GLU A 71 2.01 -14.51 -20.71
CA GLU A 71 0.73 -13.81 -20.76
C GLU A 71 0.30 -13.33 -19.36
N MET A 72 0.35 -14.19 -18.35
CA MET A 72 0.02 -13.82 -16.97
C MET A 72 1.02 -12.79 -16.41
N GLY A 73 2.31 -12.99 -16.69
CA GLY A 73 3.36 -12.06 -16.29
C GLY A 73 3.13 -10.68 -16.89
N ARG A 74 2.82 -10.59 -18.18
CA ARG A 74 2.49 -9.33 -18.86
C ARG A 74 1.24 -8.67 -18.26
N PHE A 75 0.20 -9.45 -17.98
CA PHE A 75 -1.03 -8.95 -17.34
C PHE A 75 -0.74 -8.33 -15.98
N TYR A 76 -0.16 -9.07 -15.04
CA TYR A 76 0.09 -8.56 -13.69
C TYR A 76 1.13 -7.43 -13.65
N ILE A 77 2.17 -7.48 -14.49
CA ILE A 77 3.12 -6.35 -14.61
C ILE A 77 2.40 -5.09 -15.07
N SER A 78 1.45 -5.19 -16.01
CA SER A 78 0.67 -4.04 -16.48
C SER A 78 -0.17 -3.45 -15.35
N GLU A 79 -0.84 -4.28 -14.55
CA GLU A 79 -1.61 -3.82 -13.39
C GLU A 79 -0.72 -3.18 -12.31
N ILE A 80 0.44 -3.76 -12.03
CA ILE A 80 1.42 -3.19 -11.09
C ILE A 80 1.85 -1.79 -11.56
N ILE A 81 2.13 -1.61 -12.85
CA ILE A 81 2.52 -0.31 -13.43
C ILE A 81 1.38 0.70 -13.26
N LEU A 82 0.14 0.32 -13.56
CA LEU A 82 -1.04 1.20 -13.41
C LEU A 82 -1.26 1.58 -11.94
N ALA A 83 -1.18 0.62 -11.03
CA ALA A 83 -1.31 0.82 -9.60
C ALA A 83 -0.26 1.81 -9.06
N VAL A 84 1.00 1.58 -9.39
CA VAL A 84 2.12 2.45 -8.98
C VAL A 84 1.99 3.85 -9.60
N SER A 85 1.61 3.93 -10.88
CA SER A 85 1.37 5.22 -11.55
C SER A 85 0.26 6.03 -10.85
N SER A 86 -0.83 5.38 -10.45
CA SER A 86 -1.93 6.02 -9.73
C SER A 86 -1.49 6.59 -8.37
N LEU A 87 -0.66 5.87 -7.62
CA LEU A 87 -0.07 6.35 -6.37
C LEU A 87 0.86 7.54 -6.60
N HIS A 88 1.71 7.47 -7.61
CA HIS A 88 2.66 8.53 -7.94
C HIS A 88 1.97 9.83 -8.34
N GLN A 89 0.81 9.77 -9.02
CA GLN A 89 0.04 10.95 -9.41
C GLN A 89 -0.43 11.78 -8.21
N ILE A 90 -0.70 11.13 -7.06
CA ILE A 90 -1.09 11.77 -5.80
C ILE A 90 0.09 11.95 -4.83
N GLY A 91 1.32 11.77 -5.31
CA GLY A 91 2.53 12.04 -4.56
C GLY A 91 2.93 10.97 -3.55
N ILE A 92 2.38 9.76 -3.64
CA ILE A 92 2.62 8.65 -2.71
C ILE A 92 3.62 7.66 -3.32
N ILE A 93 4.65 7.30 -2.56
CA ILE A 93 5.61 6.25 -2.93
C ILE A 93 5.41 5.05 -2.00
N HIS A 94 5.13 3.87 -2.56
CA HIS A 94 4.82 2.66 -1.77
C HIS A 94 6.01 2.20 -0.90
N ARG A 95 7.22 2.17 -1.47
CA ARG A 95 8.51 1.74 -0.89
C ARG A 95 8.65 0.27 -0.47
N ASP A 96 7.59 -0.50 -0.35
CA ASP A 96 7.66 -1.95 -0.07
C ASP A 96 6.93 -2.78 -1.15
N LEU A 97 7.30 -2.60 -2.42
CA LEU A 97 6.68 -3.33 -3.52
C LEU A 97 7.29 -4.73 -3.65
N LYS A 98 6.48 -5.75 -3.38
CA LYS A 98 6.85 -7.18 -3.42
C LYS A 98 5.59 -8.04 -3.63
N PRO A 99 5.72 -9.30 -4.07
CA PRO A 99 4.57 -10.17 -4.32
C PRO A 99 3.59 -10.31 -3.16
N ASP A 100 4.06 -10.29 -1.91
CA ASP A 100 3.22 -10.40 -0.71
C ASP A 100 2.27 -9.21 -0.52
N ASN A 101 2.62 -8.04 -1.09
CA ASN A 101 1.84 -6.81 -0.99
C ASN A 101 0.95 -6.56 -2.22
N LEU A 102 0.80 -7.56 -3.08
CA LEU A 102 -0.03 -7.55 -4.28
C LEU A 102 -1.17 -8.55 -4.10
N LEU A 103 -2.35 -8.06 -3.71
CA LEU A 103 -3.51 -8.92 -3.42
C LEU A 103 -4.45 -9.01 -4.62
N LEU A 104 -5.11 -10.16 -4.79
CA LEU A 104 -6.06 -10.39 -5.87
C LEU A 104 -7.52 -10.39 -5.39
N ASP A 105 -8.39 -9.74 -6.16
CA ASP A 105 -9.83 -9.73 -5.91
C ASP A 105 -10.52 -11.01 -6.45
N SER A 106 -11.85 -11.05 -6.43
CA SER A 106 -12.61 -12.21 -6.92
C SER A 106 -12.55 -12.41 -8.44
N ASN A 107 -12.14 -11.39 -9.18
CA ASN A 107 -12.01 -11.40 -10.62
C ASN A 107 -10.56 -11.64 -11.07
N GLY A 108 -9.62 -11.74 -10.13
CA GLY A 108 -8.19 -11.90 -10.39
C GLY A 108 -7.45 -10.59 -10.67
N HIS A 109 -8.06 -9.44 -10.38
CA HIS A 109 -7.40 -8.14 -10.52
C HIS A 109 -6.57 -7.79 -9.29
N LEU A 110 -5.42 -7.15 -9.53
CA LEU A 110 -4.44 -6.81 -8.52
C LEU A 110 -4.76 -5.48 -7.81
N LYS A 111 -4.57 -5.49 -6.48
CA LYS A 111 -4.55 -4.30 -5.64
C LYS A 111 -3.35 -4.28 -4.69
N LEU A 112 -2.76 -3.10 -4.53
CA LEU A 112 -1.67 -2.85 -3.57
C LEU A 112 -2.21 -2.80 -2.14
N THR A 113 -1.43 -3.33 -1.21
CA THR A 113 -1.68 -3.26 0.24
C THR A 113 -0.40 -2.94 1.01
N ASP A 114 -0.54 -2.71 2.31
CA ASP A 114 0.54 -2.49 3.28
C ASP A 114 1.39 -1.22 3.04
N PHE A 115 0.78 -0.07 3.37
CA PHE A 115 1.41 1.25 3.26
C PHE A 115 2.20 1.66 4.51
N GLY A 116 2.51 0.72 5.40
CA GLY A 116 3.22 0.99 6.67
C GLY A 116 4.61 1.60 6.48
N LEU A 117 5.22 1.36 5.33
CA LEU A 117 6.50 1.94 4.91
C LEU A 117 6.35 3.03 3.86
N SER A 118 5.15 3.46 3.46
CA SER A 118 4.98 4.44 2.38
C SER A 118 5.35 5.87 2.80
N ASP A 119 5.60 6.74 1.82
CA ASP A 119 5.89 8.16 2.04
C ASP A 119 5.14 9.08 1.08
N MET A 120 4.83 10.29 1.55
CA MET A 120 4.36 11.40 0.71
C MET A 120 5.59 12.06 0.06
N GLY A 121 6.26 11.33 -0.83
CA GLY A 121 7.63 11.62 -1.27
C GLY A 121 7.79 12.79 -2.24
N PHE A 122 6.71 13.32 -2.83
CA PHE A 122 6.79 14.36 -3.87
C PHE A 122 6.64 15.80 -3.35
N GLU A 123 5.84 16.04 -2.31
CA GLU A 123 5.66 17.37 -1.70
C GLU A 123 6.97 17.89 -1.09
N SER A 124 7.69 17.03 -0.36
CA SER A 124 8.96 17.37 0.31
C SER A 124 10.08 17.74 -0.67
N ARG A 125 10.05 17.23 -1.91
CA ARG A 125 11.07 17.55 -2.93
C ARG A 125 10.77 18.82 -3.69
N LYS A 126 9.49 19.13 -3.96
CA LYS A 126 9.09 20.41 -4.59
C LYS A 126 9.41 21.60 -3.68
N ILE A 127 9.11 21.51 -2.38
CA ILE A 127 9.45 22.56 -1.40
C ILE A 127 10.96 22.80 -1.32
N ASN A 128 11.77 21.74 -1.42
CA ASN A 128 13.22 21.86 -1.39
C ASN A 128 13.81 22.38 -2.71
N GLN A 129 13.18 22.14 -3.87
CA GLN A 129 13.61 22.72 -5.14
C GLN A 129 13.28 24.21 -5.22
N GLN A 130 12.11 24.64 -4.73
CA GLN A 130 11.72 26.05 -4.69
C GLN A 130 12.62 26.89 -3.77
N LYS A 131 13.05 26.33 -2.62
CA LYS A 131 14.01 26.99 -1.72
C LYS A 131 15.43 27.12 -2.26
N ILE A 132 15.81 26.38 -3.30
CA ILE A 132 17.16 26.45 -3.90
C ILE A 132 17.17 27.46 -5.06
N GLU A 133 16.02 27.75 -5.68
CA GLU A 133 15.88 28.77 -6.72
C GLU A 133 15.70 30.20 -6.15
N ASP A 134 15.42 30.33 -4.85
CA ASP A 134 15.32 31.61 -4.13
C ASP A 134 16.67 32.10 -3.53
N PHE A 135 17.82 31.58 -4.00
CA PHE A 135 19.17 32.04 -3.65
C PHE A 135 20.01 32.40 -4.88
#